data_AF-A0A7X9PGL8-F1
#
_entry.id   AF-A0A7X9PGL8-F1
#
_cell.length_a   1.000
_cell.length_b   1.000
_cell.length_c   1.000
_cell.angle_alpha   90.00
_cell.angle_beta   90.00
_cell.angle_gamma   90.00
#
_symmetry.space_group_name_H-M   'P 1'
#
loop_
_entity.id
_entity.type
_entity.pdbx_description
1 polymer ?
#
loop_
_entity_poly.entity_id
_entity_poly.type
_entity_poly.pdbx_seq_one_letter_code
_entity_poly.pdbx_strand_id
1 'polypeptide(L)'
;MINLTKEIKLKHDLQKKYVAALVVLYVTFLAGMFFVAYRILFPSAPLFFSFSNANALKNNLLFPRTSGWDTPEKGIIKAGEKFIFNAAPSGFFSKAKISFAPESSADIKGTRVDARKSYMAFFLPDGNPVGFKDGTLLTSKEKYYIVSNGVLREFENQSLMQEMGYSKNAFTQVKEDDLGYNAHGEMISDPQKYP
;
A
#
# COMPACT_ATOMS: atom_id res chain seq x y z
N MET A 1 51.69 15.56 9.36
CA MET A 1 51.69 14.17 8.88
C MET A 1 52.28 13.30 9.98
N ILE A 2 51.53 12.32 10.49
CA ILE A 2 52.03 11.39 11.51
C ILE A 2 53.06 10.49 10.82
N ASN A 3 54.34 10.67 11.13
CA ASN A 3 55.41 9.84 10.56
C ASN A 3 55.64 8.64 11.49
N LEU A 4 55.06 7.49 11.10
CA LEU A 4 55.13 6.23 11.85
C LEU A 4 56.51 5.55 11.77
N THR A 5 57.43 6.07 10.98
CA THR A 5 58.78 5.51 10.72
C THR A 5 59.85 6.60 10.72
N LYS A 6 59.88 7.43 11.77
CA LYS A 6 60.88 8.52 11.94
C LYS A 6 62.35 8.07 11.79
N GLU A 7 62.65 6.80 12.07
CA GLU A 7 64.02 6.28 12.11
C GLU A 7 64.52 5.80 10.73
N ILE A 8 63.63 5.62 9.74
CA ILE A 8 64.00 5.07 8.43
C ILE A 8 64.35 6.22 7.47
N LYS A 9 65.64 6.38 7.16
CA LYS A 9 66.12 7.35 6.17
C LYS A 9 66.09 6.75 4.76
N LEU A 10 65.04 7.07 4.00
CA LEU A 10 64.92 6.69 2.59
C LEU A 10 65.89 7.52 1.72
N LYS A 11 66.44 6.90 0.68
CA LYS A 11 67.20 7.60 -0.37
C LYS A 11 66.30 8.68 -1.00
N HIS A 12 66.85 9.84 -1.33
CA HIS A 12 66.08 11.03 -1.73
C HIS A 12 65.05 10.79 -2.86
N ASP A 13 65.36 9.91 -3.83
CA ASP A 13 64.43 9.54 -4.91
C ASP A 13 63.24 8.70 -4.42
N LEU A 14 63.46 7.80 -3.45
CA LEU A 14 62.43 6.96 -2.86
C LEU A 14 61.54 7.74 -1.87
N GLN A 15 62.07 8.77 -1.23
CA GLN A 15 61.31 9.61 -0.32
C GLN A 15 60.17 10.36 -1.04
N LYS A 16 60.43 10.88 -2.26
CA LYS A 16 59.39 11.53 -3.07
C LYS A 16 58.28 10.55 -3.46
N LYS A 17 58.65 9.34 -3.90
CA LYS A 17 57.71 8.27 -4.25
C LYS A 17 56.88 7.83 -3.04
N TYR A 18 57.51 7.70 -1.87
CA TYR A 18 56.83 7.38 -0.61
C TYR A 18 55.80 8.44 -0.22
N VAL A 19 56.18 9.72 -0.22
CA VAL A 19 55.24 10.80 0.12
C VAL A 19 54.09 10.87 -0.88
N ALA A 20 54.35 10.71 -2.19
CA ALA A 20 53.31 10.66 -3.20
C ALA A 20 52.35 9.47 -2.96
N ALA A 21 52.89 8.27 -2.69
CA ALA A 21 52.07 7.10 -2.38
C ALA A 21 51.23 7.29 -1.11
N LEU A 22 51.78 7.93 -0.08
CA LEU A 22 51.07 8.23 1.16
C LEU A 22 49.93 9.24 0.94
N VAL A 23 50.16 10.28 0.12
CA VAL A 23 49.10 11.23 -0.27
C VAL A 23 48.01 10.52 -1.06
N VAL A 24 48.37 9.69 -2.04
CA VAL A 24 47.40 8.89 -2.83
C VAL A 24 46.58 7.98 -1.91
N LEU A 25 47.23 7.31 -0.95
CA LEU A 25 46.55 6.44 0.01
C LEU A 25 45.50 7.22 0.82
N TYR A 26 45.89 8.37 1.40
CA TYR A 26 44.96 9.18 2.19
C TYR A 26 43.83 9.77 1.36
N VAL A 27 44.11 10.27 0.14
CA VAL A 27 43.08 10.77 -0.77
C VAL A 27 42.10 9.66 -1.14
N THR A 28 42.60 8.45 -1.42
CA THR A 28 41.75 7.29 -1.75
C THR A 28 40.88 6.90 -0.56
N PHE A 29 41.43 6.88 0.65
CA PHE A 29 40.66 6.56 1.85
C PHE A 29 39.59 7.62 2.15
N LEU A 30 39.94 8.91 2.01
CA LEU A 30 39.02 10.01 2.19
C LEU A 30 37.89 9.98 1.14
N ALA A 31 38.22 9.75 -0.13
CA ALA A 31 37.23 9.60 -1.20
C ALA A 31 36.31 8.39 -0.96
N GLY A 32 36.86 7.26 -0.51
CA GLY A 32 36.08 6.08 -0.13
C GLY A 32 35.13 6.36 1.03
N MET A 33 35.59 7.08 2.06
CA MET A 33 34.76 7.50 3.18
C MET A 33 33.59 8.38 2.73
N PHE A 34 33.85 9.40 1.91
CA PHE A 34 32.79 10.24 1.35
C PHE A 34 31.82 9.47 0.47
N PHE A 35 32.30 8.52 -0.34
CA PHE A 35 31.45 7.68 -1.18
C PHE A 35 30.50 6.81 -0.34
N VAL A 36 31.01 6.16 0.72
CA VAL A 36 30.19 5.36 1.64
C VAL A 36 29.19 6.23 2.39
N ALA A 37 29.63 7.37 2.95
CA ALA A 37 28.75 8.32 3.63
C ALA A 37 27.64 8.82 2.70
N TYR A 38 27.97 9.15 1.44
CA TYR A 38 27.00 9.55 0.43
C TYR A 38 25.96 8.45 0.16
N ARG A 39 26.39 7.19 0.04
CA ARG A 39 25.47 6.05 -0.16
C ARG A 39 24.52 5.83 1.03
N ILE A 40 24.97 6.09 2.24
CA ILE A 40 24.16 5.94 3.47
C ILE A 40 23.19 7.12 3.63
N LEU A 41 23.66 8.35 3.44
CA LEU A 41 22.86 9.57 3.62
C LEU A 41 21.85 9.79 2.49
N PHE A 42 22.17 9.33 1.28
CA PHE A 42 21.34 9.48 0.10
C PHE A 42 21.05 8.11 -0.54
N PRO A 43 20.27 7.26 0.14
CA PRO A 43 19.89 5.97 -0.42
C PRO A 43 19.06 6.14 -1.69
N SER A 44 19.25 5.26 -2.66
CA SER A 44 18.47 5.20 -3.89
C SER A 44 17.80 3.84 -4.01
N ALA A 45 16.48 3.82 -4.22
CA ALA A 45 15.70 2.60 -4.40
C ALA A 45 15.24 2.48 -5.87
N PRO A 46 15.92 1.69 -6.71
CA PRO A 46 15.51 1.48 -8.09
C PRO A 46 14.27 0.58 -8.14
N LEU A 47 13.23 1.05 -8.81
CA LEU A 47 12.03 0.27 -9.11
C LEU A 47 11.87 0.14 -10.62
N PHE A 48 11.52 -1.05 -11.07
CA PHE A 48 11.41 -1.39 -12.48
C PHE A 48 10.33 -2.45 -12.72
N PHE A 49 9.79 -2.40 -13.93
CA PHE A 49 8.81 -3.35 -14.43
C PHE A 49 9.03 -3.54 -15.92
N SER A 50 9.10 -4.80 -16.35
CA SER A 50 9.18 -5.17 -17.76
C SER A 50 7.82 -5.60 -18.27
N PHE A 51 7.32 -4.89 -19.27
CA PHE A 51 6.08 -5.24 -19.96
C PHE A 51 6.21 -6.49 -20.83
N SER A 52 7.42 -6.83 -21.29
CA SER A 52 7.67 -8.04 -22.08
C SER A 52 7.50 -9.32 -21.26
N ASN A 53 7.75 -9.24 -19.95
CA ASN A 53 7.53 -10.33 -19.02
C ASN A 53 7.02 -9.77 -17.68
N ALA A 54 5.69 -9.60 -17.59
CA ALA A 54 5.03 -9.07 -16.40
C ALA A 54 5.26 -9.93 -15.14
N ASN A 55 5.47 -11.24 -15.31
CA ASN A 55 5.71 -12.20 -14.24
C ASN A 55 7.19 -12.39 -13.89
N ALA A 56 8.09 -11.57 -14.43
CA ALA A 56 9.51 -11.70 -14.14
C ALA A 56 9.78 -11.43 -12.65
N LEU A 57 10.50 -12.35 -11.98
CA LEU A 57 10.92 -12.21 -10.58
C LEU A 57 11.71 -10.93 -10.28
N LYS A 58 12.30 -10.35 -11.31
CA LYS A 58 13.04 -9.09 -11.18
C LYS A 58 12.08 -7.90 -10.99
N ASN A 59 10.87 -7.94 -11.54
CA ASN A 59 9.91 -6.84 -11.41
C ASN A 59 9.61 -6.55 -9.93
N ASN A 60 9.72 -5.27 -9.54
CA ASN A 60 9.57 -4.85 -8.15
C ASN A 60 8.67 -3.61 -7.98
N LEU A 61 7.99 -3.16 -9.05
CA LEU A 61 6.84 -2.26 -8.92
C LEU A 61 5.64 -3.01 -8.34
N LEU A 62 4.90 -2.33 -7.48
CA LEU A 62 3.76 -2.90 -6.79
C LEU A 62 2.48 -2.66 -7.59
N PHE A 63 1.66 -3.70 -7.74
CA PHE A 63 0.34 -3.65 -8.38
C PHE A 63 0.30 -2.89 -9.73
N PRO A 64 1.17 -3.20 -10.70
CA PRO A 64 1.08 -2.63 -12.04
C PRO A 64 -0.20 -3.13 -12.73
N ARG A 65 -1.11 -2.22 -13.03
CA ARG A 65 -2.44 -2.57 -13.53
C ARG A 65 -3.05 -1.48 -14.38
N THR A 66 -4.10 -1.82 -15.11
CA THR A 66 -4.95 -0.85 -15.78
C THR A 66 -6.10 -0.39 -14.89
N SER A 67 -6.90 0.57 -15.35
CA SER A 67 -8.12 1.00 -14.65
C SER A 67 -9.09 -0.15 -14.35
N GLY A 68 -9.05 -1.23 -15.15
CA GLY A 68 -9.89 -2.43 -14.99
C GLY A 68 -9.36 -3.46 -14.00
N TRP A 69 -8.26 -3.16 -13.29
CA TRP A 69 -7.52 -4.10 -12.42
C TRP A 69 -6.79 -5.25 -13.13
N ASP A 70 -6.75 -5.23 -14.46
CA ASP A 70 -5.97 -6.18 -15.24
C ASP A 70 -4.48 -5.81 -15.25
N THR A 71 -3.61 -6.83 -15.24
CA THR A 71 -2.17 -6.60 -15.47
C THR A 71 -1.94 -6.53 -16.99
N PRO A 72 -1.42 -5.43 -17.53
CA PRO A 72 -1.20 -5.32 -18.98
C PRO A 72 -0.12 -6.30 -19.43
N GLU A 73 -0.51 -7.27 -20.26
CA GLU A 73 0.41 -8.18 -20.91
C GLU A 73 1.00 -7.54 -22.18
N LYS A 74 2.29 -7.81 -22.44
CA LYS A 74 3.00 -7.40 -23.67
C LYS A 74 3.04 -5.88 -23.90
N GLY A 75 2.82 -5.06 -22.87
CA GLY A 75 3.03 -3.61 -22.94
C GLY A 75 1.99 -2.83 -23.73
N ILE A 76 0.85 -3.44 -24.05
CA ILE A 76 -0.22 -2.76 -24.77
C ILE A 76 -1.17 -2.14 -23.75
N ILE A 77 -1.22 -0.80 -23.74
CA ILE A 77 -2.19 -0.01 -22.97
C ILE A 77 -3.14 0.63 -23.99
N LYS A 78 -4.45 0.41 -23.86
CA LYS A 78 -5.42 0.92 -24.84
C LYS A 78 -5.56 2.45 -24.74
N ALA A 79 -5.98 3.08 -25.83
CA ALA A 79 -6.27 4.52 -25.81
C ALA A 79 -7.34 4.86 -24.76
N GLY A 80 -7.07 5.87 -23.92
CA GLY A 80 -7.95 6.28 -22.82
C GLY A 80 -7.83 5.44 -21.54
N GLU A 81 -7.11 4.32 -21.59
CA GLU A 81 -6.83 3.50 -20.41
C GLU A 81 -5.66 4.08 -19.62
N LYS A 82 -5.73 4.04 -18.29
CA LYS A 82 -4.65 4.49 -17.42
C LYS A 82 -3.87 3.29 -16.94
N PHE A 83 -2.54 3.39 -17.04
CA PHE A 83 -1.65 2.49 -16.35
C PHE A 83 -1.33 3.04 -14.96
N ILE A 84 -1.61 2.24 -13.94
CA ILE A 84 -1.49 2.58 -12.54
C ILE A 84 -0.49 1.61 -11.91
N PHE A 85 0.49 2.16 -11.21
CA PHE A 85 1.44 1.37 -10.44
C PHE A 85 1.72 2.07 -9.12
N ASN A 86 2.15 1.28 -8.14
CA ASN A 86 2.51 1.74 -6.81
C ASN A 86 4.01 1.55 -6.58
N ALA A 87 4.59 2.47 -5.82
CA ALA A 87 5.97 2.42 -5.36
C ALA A 87 5.98 2.59 -3.85
N ALA A 88 6.55 1.62 -3.12
CA ALA A 88 6.71 1.69 -1.67
C ALA A 88 8.18 1.44 -1.28
N PRO A 89 9.10 2.32 -1.67
CA PRO A 89 10.50 2.18 -1.27
C PRO A 89 10.64 2.44 0.25
N SER A 90 11.48 1.64 0.91
CA SER A 90 11.77 1.81 2.34
C SER A 90 12.71 3.00 2.57
N GLY A 91 12.32 3.94 3.43
CA GLY A 91 13.14 5.09 3.83
C GLY A 91 12.53 6.44 3.45
N PHE A 92 13.32 7.50 3.65
CA PHE A 92 12.90 8.88 3.35
C PHE A 92 13.47 9.34 2.01
N PHE A 93 12.58 9.64 1.06
CA PHE A 93 12.95 10.12 -0.27
C PHE A 93 12.31 11.48 -0.54
N SER A 94 13.11 12.39 -1.12
CA SER A 94 12.68 13.74 -1.51
C SER A 94 12.54 13.91 -3.04
N LYS A 95 13.04 12.94 -3.81
CA LYS A 95 13.04 12.99 -5.28
C LYS A 95 12.60 11.65 -5.85
N ALA A 96 11.79 11.70 -6.89
CA ALA A 96 11.42 10.57 -7.72
C ALA A 96 11.79 10.88 -9.17
N LYS A 97 12.40 9.91 -9.85
CA LYS A 97 12.66 9.97 -11.29
C LYS A 97 11.88 8.85 -11.94
N ILE A 98 10.94 9.20 -12.80
CA ILE A 98 10.16 8.26 -13.59
C ILE A 98 10.73 8.27 -15.01
N SER A 99 10.90 7.10 -15.61
CA SER A 99 11.45 6.97 -16.96
C SER A 99 10.72 5.84 -17.67
N PHE A 100 10.35 6.10 -18.92
CA PHE A 100 9.67 5.13 -19.78
C PHE A 100 10.57 4.83 -20.98
N ALA A 101 10.61 3.58 -21.39
CA ALA A 101 11.34 3.10 -22.57
C ALA A 101 10.33 2.46 -23.53
N PRO A 102 9.71 3.24 -24.44
CA PRO A 102 8.76 2.69 -25.40
C PRO A 102 9.49 1.83 -26.46
N GLU A 103 8.84 0.74 -26.90
CA GLU A 103 9.39 -0.19 -27.91
C GLU A 103 9.29 0.39 -29.34
N SER A 104 8.31 1.24 -29.62
CA SER A 104 8.17 1.93 -30.90
C SER A 104 8.33 3.45 -30.75
N SER A 105 8.52 4.15 -31.87
CA SER A 105 8.56 5.62 -31.96
C SER A 105 7.22 6.29 -31.64
N ALA A 106 6.23 5.55 -31.15
CA ALA A 106 5.00 6.10 -30.61
C ALA A 106 5.37 7.16 -29.57
N ASP A 107 5.04 8.41 -29.91
CA ASP A 107 5.52 9.56 -29.18
C ASP A 107 4.77 9.61 -27.85
N ILE A 108 5.47 9.30 -26.75
CA ILE A 108 4.99 9.57 -25.39
C ILE A 108 4.89 11.08 -25.10
N LYS A 109 5.22 11.94 -26.08
CA LYS A 109 5.02 13.38 -25.99
C LYS A 109 3.55 13.70 -25.80
N GLY A 110 3.26 14.43 -24.73
CA GLY A 110 1.90 14.77 -24.32
C GLY A 110 1.24 13.74 -23.40
N THR A 111 1.89 12.61 -23.09
CA THR A 111 1.39 11.70 -22.05
C THR A 111 1.49 12.39 -20.70
N ARG A 112 0.35 12.51 -20.02
CA ARG A 112 0.27 13.05 -18.67
C ARG A 112 0.68 11.97 -17.66
N VAL A 113 1.63 12.31 -16.80
CA VAL A 113 2.04 11.47 -15.67
C VAL A 113 1.61 12.18 -14.40
N ASP A 114 0.66 11.59 -13.68
CA ASP A 114 0.25 12.07 -12.36
C ASP A 114 0.90 11.19 -11.30
N ALA A 115 1.52 11.82 -10.30
CA ALA A 115 2.15 11.13 -9.17
C ALA A 115 1.57 11.68 -7.86
N ARG A 116 1.20 10.78 -6.95
CA ARG A 116 0.70 11.14 -5.62
C ARG A 116 1.44 10.38 -4.54
N LYS A 117 1.86 11.09 -3.50
CA LYS A 117 2.42 10.50 -2.28
C LYS A 117 1.32 10.42 -1.22
N SER A 118 1.05 9.23 -0.71
CA SER A 118 0.13 8.98 0.40
C SER A 118 0.45 7.63 1.06
N TYR A 119 -0.29 7.28 2.11
CA TYR A 119 -0.30 5.91 2.64
C TYR A 119 -1.15 5.00 1.76
N MET A 120 -0.73 3.74 1.62
CA MET A 120 -1.39 2.75 0.75
C MET A 120 -2.88 2.57 1.08
N ALA A 121 -3.25 2.67 2.36
CA ALA A 121 -4.65 2.56 2.81
C ALA A 121 -5.58 3.58 2.13
N PHE A 122 -5.10 4.79 1.81
CA PHE A 122 -5.91 5.81 1.13
C PHE A 122 -6.12 5.55 -0.38
N PHE A 123 -5.45 4.54 -0.95
CA PHE A 123 -5.57 4.18 -2.35
C PHE A 123 -6.38 2.89 -2.57
N LEU A 124 -6.69 2.17 -1.50
CA LEU A 124 -7.53 0.99 -1.56
C LEU A 124 -8.99 1.43 -1.48
N PRO A 125 -9.90 0.81 -2.25
CA PRO A 125 -11.32 1.05 -2.09
C PRO A 125 -11.74 0.60 -0.68
N ASP A 126 -12.72 1.31 -0.11
CA ASP A 126 -13.37 0.82 1.10
C ASP A 126 -14.02 -0.53 0.79
N GLY A 127 -13.80 -1.50 1.68
CA GLY A 127 -14.46 -2.80 1.57
C GLY A 127 -15.96 -2.65 1.78
N ASN A 128 -16.71 -3.67 1.35
CA ASN A 128 -18.13 -3.75 1.69
C ASN A 128 -18.28 -3.72 3.22
N PRO A 129 -19.24 -2.95 3.76
CA PRO A 129 -19.50 -2.95 5.19
C PRO A 129 -19.83 -4.38 5.64
N VAL A 130 -19.25 -4.77 6.77
CA VAL A 130 -19.55 -6.07 7.39
C VAL A 130 -20.81 -5.89 8.21
N GLY A 131 -21.89 -6.55 7.78
CA GLY A 131 -23.15 -6.60 8.53
C GLY A 131 -22.99 -7.22 9.91
N PHE A 132 -24.03 -7.07 10.72
CA PHE A 132 -24.18 -7.80 11.96
C PHE A 132 -24.31 -9.30 11.71
N LYS A 133 -23.83 -10.10 12.66
CA LYS A 133 -23.84 -11.57 12.57
C LYS A 133 -25.23 -12.13 12.81
N ASP A 134 -25.50 -13.33 12.30
CA ASP A 134 -26.73 -14.06 12.61
C ASP A 134 -26.89 -14.27 14.12
N GLY A 135 -28.13 -14.15 14.58
CA GLY A 135 -28.51 -14.17 15.99
C GLY A 135 -28.34 -12.84 16.73
N THR A 136 -27.83 -11.79 16.07
CA THR A 136 -27.68 -10.47 16.71
C THR A 136 -29.05 -9.81 16.88
N LEU A 137 -29.33 -9.34 18.10
CA LEU A 137 -30.53 -8.59 18.45
C LEU A 137 -30.20 -7.09 18.51
N LEU A 138 -30.93 -6.28 17.74
CA LEU A 138 -30.64 -4.85 17.55
C LEU A 138 -31.88 -4.00 17.83
N THR A 139 -31.69 -2.81 18.41
CA THR A 139 -32.78 -1.85 18.61
C THR A 139 -32.39 -0.46 18.15
N SER A 140 -33.34 0.24 17.52
CA SER A 140 -33.20 1.63 17.06
C SER A 140 -34.56 2.31 17.12
N LYS A 141 -34.63 3.52 17.69
CA LYS A 141 -35.87 4.32 17.80
C LYS A 141 -37.10 3.50 18.24
N GLU A 142 -36.95 2.72 19.31
CA GLU A 142 -38.00 1.86 19.91
C GLU A 142 -38.47 0.67 19.04
N LYS A 143 -37.83 0.43 17.90
CA LYS A 143 -38.03 -0.77 17.08
C LYS A 143 -37.01 -1.84 17.44
N TYR A 144 -37.39 -3.10 17.22
CA TYR A 144 -36.61 -4.27 17.58
C TYR A 144 -36.36 -5.11 16.34
N TYR A 145 -35.15 -5.63 16.21
CA TYR A 145 -34.70 -6.38 15.06
C TYR A 145 -33.88 -7.61 15.46
N ILE A 146 -33.92 -8.64 14.64
CA ILE A 146 -33.00 -9.79 14.70
C ILE A 146 -32.35 -9.98 13.34
N VAL A 147 -31.07 -10.34 13.34
CA VAL A 147 -30.42 -10.85 12.12
C VAL A 147 -30.56 -12.36 12.07
N SER A 148 -31.20 -12.87 11.02
CA SER A 148 -31.36 -14.31 10.77
C SER A 148 -31.10 -14.58 9.29
N ASN A 149 -30.28 -15.59 8.98
CA ASN A 149 -29.89 -15.95 7.62
C ASN A 149 -29.30 -14.77 6.81
N GLY A 150 -28.50 -13.94 7.47
CA GLY A 150 -27.82 -12.77 6.92
C GLY A 150 -28.70 -11.52 6.73
N VAL A 151 -30.00 -11.62 6.96
CA VAL A 151 -30.96 -10.52 6.75
C VAL A 151 -31.48 -9.96 8.07
N LEU A 152 -31.71 -8.64 8.10
CA LEU A 152 -32.29 -7.92 9.21
C LEU A 152 -33.82 -8.01 9.16
N ARG A 153 -34.44 -8.51 10.23
CA ARG A 153 -35.90 -8.67 10.33
C ARG A 153 -36.42 -7.87 11.51
N GLU A 154 -37.38 -6.99 11.24
CA GLU A 154 -38.08 -6.22 12.27
C GLU A 154 -39.13 -7.09 12.95
N PHE A 155 -39.26 -6.98 14.27
CA PHE A 155 -40.44 -7.49 14.96
C PHE A 155 -41.57 -6.49 14.81
N GLU A 156 -42.76 -6.95 14.43
CA GLU A 156 -43.94 -6.09 14.22
C GLU A 156 -44.23 -5.21 15.45
N ASN A 157 -44.08 -5.77 16.64
CA ASN A 157 -44.25 -5.04 17.89
C ASN A 157 -43.47 -5.70 19.03
N GLN A 158 -43.33 -4.97 20.13
CA GLN A 158 -42.59 -5.41 21.31
C GLN A 158 -43.25 -6.61 22.02
N SER A 159 -44.58 -6.70 22.01
CA SER A 159 -45.29 -7.80 22.67
C SER A 159 -44.98 -9.13 22.01
N LEU A 160 -44.97 -9.17 20.67
CA LEU A 160 -44.58 -10.32 19.87
C LEU A 160 -43.13 -10.76 20.18
N MET A 161 -42.22 -9.80 20.22
CA MET A 161 -40.82 -10.04 20.58
C MET A 161 -40.68 -10.69 21.97
N GLN A 162 -41.49 -10.29 22.95
CA GLN A 162 -41.51 -10.88 24.30
C GLN A 162 -42.16 -12.27 24.30
N GLU A 163 -43.24 -12.47 23.54
CA GLU A 163 -43.91 -13.77 23.37
C GLU A 163 -42.96 -14.82 22.78
N MET A 164 -42.09 -14.41 21.85
CA MET A 164 -41.03 -15.26 21.29
C MET A 164 -39.86 -15.52 22.27
N GLY A 165 -39.93 -14.99 23.49
CA GLY A 165 -38.96 -15.26 24.55
C GLY A 165 -37.76 -14.31 24.60
N TYR A 166 -37.72 -13.26 23.78
CA TYR A 166 -36.64 -12.30 23.82
C TYR A 166 -36.84 -11.25 24.92
N SER A 167 -35.76 -10.96 25.66
CA SER A 167 -35.74 -9.88 26.64
C SER A 167 -35.28 -8.58 26.00
N LYS A 168 -35.90 -7.45 26.34
CA LYS A 168 -35.49 -6.10 25.89
C LYS A 168 -34.01 -5.83 26.14
N ASN A 169 -33.49 -6.29 27.28
CA ASN A 169 -32.12 -6.03 27.69
C ASN A 169 -31.09 -6.81 26.86
N ALA A 170 -31.54 -7.76 26.02
CA ALA A 170 -30.67 -8.51 25.11
C ALA A 170 -30.41 -7.77 23.79
N PHE A 171 -31.13 -6.67 23.53
CA PHE A 171 -30.99 -5.90 22.29
C PHE A 171 -29.90 -4.85 22.41
N THR A 172 -29.04 -4.78 21.41
CA THR A 172 -28.00 -3.75 21.32
C THR A 172 -28.56 -2.51 20.65
N GLN A 173 -28.47 -1.37 21.33
CA GLN A 173 -28.85 -0.08 20.75
C GLN A 173 -27.87 0.30 19.64
N VAL A 174 -28.38 0.56 18.43
CA VAL A 174 -27.60 0.99 17.26
C VAL A 174 -28.18 2.27 16.67
N LYS A 175 -27.43 2.91 15.77
CA LYS A 175 -27.97 4.01 14.94
C LYS A 175 -28.82 3.43 13.82
N GLU A 176 -29.75 4.22 13.33
CA GLU A 176 -30.61 3.80 12.19
C GLU A 176 -29.79 3.55 10.93
N ASP A 177 -28.76 4.36 10.67
CA ASP A 177 -27.86 4.18 9.52
C ASP A 177 -27.13 2.82 9.56
N ASP A 178 -26.84 2.30 10.76
CA ASP A 178 -26.13 1.02 10.93
C ASP A 178 -26.99 -0.18 10.51
N LEU A 179 -28.32 -0.05 10.55
CA LEU A 179 -29.24 -1.11 10.12
C LEU A 179 -29.09 -1.44 8.64
N GLY A 180 -28.58 -0.50 7.84
CA GLY A 180 -28.30 -0.70 6.41
C GLY A 180 -27.13 -1.62 6.11
N TYR A 181 -26.38 -2.09 7.12
CA TYR A 181 -25.28 -3.04 6.91
C TYR A 181 -25.74 -4.48 6.65
N ASN A 182 -27.00 -4.80 6.91
CA ASN A 182 -27.64 -6.06 6.51
C ASN A 182 -28.81 -5.75 5.55
N ALA A 183 -29.09 -6.66 4.61
CA ALA A 183 -30.28 -6.54 3.77
C ALA A 183 -31.56 -6.73 4.61
N HIS A 184 -32.63 -5.99 4.29
CA HIS A 184 -33.91 -6.13 4.99
C HIS A 184 -34.66 -7.38 4.52
N GLY A 185 -35.06 -8.22 5.47
CA GLY A 185 -35.92 -9.37 5.26
C GLY A 185 -37.38 -9.08 5.61
N GLU A 186 -38.21 -10.12 5.52
CA GLU A 186 -39.62 -10.02 5.94
C GLU A 186 -39.73 -9.74 7.44
N MET A 187 -40.67 -8.84 7.78
CA MET A 187 -41.06 -8.54 9.14
C MET A 187 -41.63 -9.79 9.83
N ILE A 188 -41.29 -9.97 11.09
CA ILE A 188 -41.82 -11.03 11.94
C ILE A 188 -43.13 -10.54 12.53
N SER A 189 -44.24 -11.16 12.13
CA SER A 189 -45.59 -10.84 12.59
C SER A 189 -46.32 -12.02 13.25
N ASP A 190 -45.73 -13.22 13.21
CA ASP A 190 -46.31 -14.43 13.78
C ASP A 190 -45.28 -15.14 14.68
N PRO A 191 -45.59 -15.35 15.97
CA PRO A 191 -44.66 -15.94 16.94
C PRO A 191 -44.35 -17.41 16.64
N GLN A 192 -45.22 -18.10 15.89
CA GLN A 192 -45.01 -19.51 15.50
C GLN A 192 -44.23 -19.65 14.20
N LYS A 193 -44.15 -18.57 13.41
CA LYS A 193 -43.42 -18.55 12.14
C LYS A 193 -42.04 -17.94 12.36
N TYR A 194 -41.12 -18.78 12.85
CA TYR A 194 -39.72 -18.40 12.97
C TYR A 194 -39.04 -18.37 11.58
N PRO A 195 -38.26 -17.32 11.24
CA PRO A 195 -37.52 -17.23 9.99
C PRO A 195 -36.18 -17.99 9.97
#